data_AF-A0A2W6BR37-F1
#
_entry.id   AF-A0A2W6BR37-F1
#
_cell.length_a   1.000
_cell.length_b   1.000
_cell.length_c   1.000
_cell.angle_alpha   90.00
_cell.angle_beta   90.00
_cell.angle_gamma   90.00
#
_symmetry.space_group_name_H-M   'P 1'
#
loop_
_entity.id
_entity.type
_entity.pdbx_description
1 polymer ?
#
loop_
_entity_poly.entity_id
_entity_poly.type
_entity_poly.pdbx_seq_one_letter_code
_entity_poly.pdbx_strand_id
1 'polypeptide(L)'
;ETPRVVETGLLPWHACVMVARAAAVRAAGGWPPFPVAEDFALAVALGALTHGFAVDQTVFLYRKWGAIQTTEKPSYAALRAYWRPLAIKRAAQLAAHYR
;
A
#
# COMPACT_ATOMS: atom_id res chain seq x y z
N GLU A 1 -12.79 -17.14 -1.18
CA GLU A 1 -13.15 -16.09 -0.20
C GLU A 1 -12.65 -14.72 -0.65
N THR A 2 -13.41 -13.66 -0.38
CA THR A 2 -12.98 -12.28 -0.65
C THR A 2 -11.99 -11.87 0.44
N PRO A 3 -10.76 -11.46 0.11
CA PRO A 3 -9.79 -11.07 1.12
C PRO A 3 -10.35 -9.90 1.94
N ARG A 4 -10.56 -10.14 3.24
CA ARG A 4 -10.99 -9.11 4.18
C ARG A 4 -9.76 -8.31 4.59
N VAL A 5 -9.60 -7.12 4.02
CA VAL A 5 -8.57 -6.18 4.45
C VAL A 5 -8.99 -5.65 5.83
N VAL A 6 -8.31 -6.10 6.88
CA VAL A 6 -8.46 -5.55 8.23
C VAL A 6 -7.41 -4.49 8.43
N GLU A 7 -7.84 -3.24 8.58
CA GLU A 7 -6.96 -2.13 8.84
C GLU A 7 -6.72 -2.00 10.36
N THR A 8 -5.55 -2.43 10.83
CA THR A 8 -5.13 -2.31 12.24
C THR A 8 -4.53 -0.94 12.57
N GLY A 9 -4.62 0.02 11.65
CA GLY A 9 -3.95 1.33 11.74
C GLY A 9 -2.50 1.34 11.25
N LEU A 10 -1.88 0.17 11.04
CA LEU A 10 -0.53 0.02 10.50
C LEU A 10 -0.50 -1.14 9.48
N LEU A 11 0.07 -0.92 8.29
CA LEU A 11 0.53 -2.06 7.51
C LEU A 11 1.67 -2.72 8.31
N PRO A 12 1.81 -4.06 8.32
CA PRO A 12 2.90 -4.73 9.02
C PRO A 12 4.29 -4.37 8.47
N TRP A 13 4.35 -3.56 7.42
CA TRP A 13 5.57 -3.15 6.73
C TRP A 13 5.41 -1.77 6.10
N HIS A 14 6.54 -1.09 5.93
CA HIS A 14 6.63 0.19 5.21
C HIS A 14 6.89 -0.09 3.72
N ALA A 15 6.32 0.67 2.79
CA ALA A 15 6.52 0.37 1.36
C ALA A 15 7.98 0.49 0.90
N CYS A 16 8.81 1.27 1.59
CA CYS A 16 10.26 1.32 1.37
C CYS A 16 10.98 -0.02 1.56
N VAL A 17 10.38 -1.00 2.25
CA VAL A 17 10.96 -2.35 2.43
C VAL A 17 10.31 -3.40 1.54
N MET A 18 9.33 -3.01 0.72
CA MET A 18 8.66 -3.95 -0.17
C MET A 18 9.50 -4.20 -1.41
N VAL A 19 9.77 -5.48 -1.68
CA VAL A 19 10.36 -5.94 -2.93
C VAL A 19 9.33 -6.79 -3.66
N ALA A 20 9.07 -6.48 -4.92
CA ALA A 20 8.11 -7.20 -5.75
C ALA A 20 8.73 -7.52 -7.11
N ARG A 21 8.31 -8.65 -7.70
CA ARG A 21 8.69 -8.98 -9.09
C ARG A 21 8.10 -7.94 -10.02
N ALA A 22 8.90 -7.46 -10.99
CA ALA A 22 8.44 -6.47 -11.97
C ALA A 22 7.16 -6.90 -12.72
N ALA A 23 7.01 -8.20 -13.00
CA ALA A 23 5.79 -8.74 -13.62
C ALA A 23 4.54 -8.55 -12.73
N ALA A 24 4.66 -8.74 -11.41
CA ALA A 24 3.55 -8.53 -10.48
C ALA A 24 3.16 -7.04 -10.39
N VAL A 25 4.16 -6.14 -10.40
CA VAL A 25 3.91 -4.69 -10.43
C VAL A 25 3.18 -4.29 -11.71
N ARG A 26 3.58 -4.84 -12.87
CA ARG A 26 2.88 -4.62 -14.15
C ARG A 26 1.45 -5.17 -14.13
N ALA A 27 1.25 -6.38 -13.61
CA ALA A 27 -0.09 -6.96 -13.46
C ALA A 27 -0.99 -6.13 -12.52
N ALA A 28 -0.42 -5.50 -11.50
CA ALA A 28 -1.11 -4.55 -10.63
C ALA A 28 -1.44 -3.20 -11.29
N GLY A 29 -1.09 -3.01 -12.56
CA GLY A 29 -1.28 -1.77 -13.30
C GLY A 29 -0.24 -0.69 -13.00
N GLY A 30 0.93 -1.07 -12.47
CA GLY A 30 2.02 -0.14 -12.15
C GLY A 30 1.84 0.61 -10.83
N TRP A 31 2.62 1.68 -10.66
CA TRP A 31 2.54 2.56 -9.50
C TRP A 31 1.26 3.40 -9.56
N PRO A 32 0.36 3.33 -8.56
CA PRO A 32 -0.89 4.08 -8.58
C PRO A 32 -0.63 5.60 -8.55
N PRO A 33 -1.27 6.38 -9.44
CA PRO A 33 -1.08 7.84 -9.50
C PRO A 33 -1.93 8.55 -8.43
N PHE A 34 -1.81 8.16 -7.17
CA PHE A 34 -2.52 8.80 -6.06
C PHE A 34 -1.66 9.90 -5.45
N PRO A 35 -2.26 11.04 -5.03
CA PRO A 35 -1.51 12.11 -4.38
C PRO A 35 -1.03 11.72 -2.96
N VAL A 36 -1.70 10.75 -2.33
CA VAL A 36 -1.32 10.13 -1.07
C VAL A 36 -1.80 8.67 -1.05
N ALA A 37 -1.18 7.84 -0.22
CA ALA A 37 -1.50 6.42 -0.06
C ALA A 37 -1.29 5.58 -1.34
N GLU A 38 -0.48 6.08 -2.27
CA GLU A 38 -0.03 5.38 -3.47
C GLU A 38 0.73 4.10 -3.13
N ASP A 39 1.49 4.14 -2.05
CA ASP A 39 2.29 3.04 -1.52
C ASP A 39 1.40 1.93 -0.95
N PHE A 40 0.40 2.33 -0.15
CA PHE A 40 -0.68 1.48 0.33
C PHE A 40 -1.49 0.90 -0.83
N ALA A 41 -1.76 1.69 -1.87
CA ALA A 41 -2.52 1.24 -3.03
C ALA A 41 -1.79 0.16 -3.83
N LEU A 42 -0.47 0.30 -4.02
CA LEU A 42 0.33 -0.76 -4.63
C LEU A 42 0.39 -2.00 -3.74
N ALA A 43 0.56 -1.81 -2.43
CA ALA A 43 0.59 -2.89 -1.44
C ALA A 43 -0.63 -3.81 -1.51
N VAL A 44 -1.82 -3.22 -1.43
CA VAL A 44 -3.07 -3.99 -1.44
C VAL A 44 -3.33 -4.64 -2.80
N ALA A 45 -2.92 -4.00 -3.91
CA ALA A 45 -3.03 -4.57 -5.24
C ALA A 45 -2.12 -5.79 -5.42
N LEU A 46 -0.88 -5.72 -4.93
CA LEU A 46 0.04 -6.86 -4.95
C LEU A 46 -0.45 -8.00 -4.05
N GLY A 47 -0.95 -7.69 -2.85
CA GLY A 47 -1.54 -8.71 -1.96
C GLY A 47 -2.82 -9.35 -2.51
N ALA A 48 -3.51 -8.69 -3.45
CA ALA A 48 -4.66 -9.25 -4.14
C ALA A 48 -4.27 -10.24 -5.25
N LEU A 49 -3.07 -10.09 -5.84
CA LEU A 49 -2.57 -10.89 -6.96
C LEU A 49 -1.55 -11.95 -6.57
N THR A 50 -0.88 -11.76 -5.45
CA THR A 50 0.28 -12.56 -5.05
C THR A 50 0.27 -12.85 -3.56
N HIS A 51 0.91 -13.96 -3.18
CA HIS A 51 1.26 -14.23 -1.79
C HIS A 51 2.68 -13.74 -1.54
N GLY A 52 2.88 -13.00 -0.46
CA GLY A 52 4.19 -12.57 0.04
C GLY A 52 4.47 -13.13 1.42
N PHE A 53 5.67 -12.88 1.92
CA PHE A 53 6.06 -13.14 3.30
C PHE A 53 6.80 -11.93 3.85
N ALA A 54 6.71 -11.71 5.15
CA ALA A 54 7.56 -10.76 5.86
C ALA A 54 8.82 -11.49 6.35
N VAL A 55 9.93 -10.76 6.40
CA VAL A 55 11.16 -11.22 7.06
C VAL A 55 11.33 -10.43 8.35
N ASP A 56 11.83 -11.07 9.40
CA ASP A 56 12.05 -10.46 10.72
C ASP A 56 13.36 -9.63 10.79
N GLN A 57 13.93 -9.30 9.63
CA GLN A 57 15.14 -8.50 9.53
C GLN A 57 14.78 -7.03 9.32
N THR A 58 15.37 -6.16 10.13
CA THR A 58 15.31 -4.71 9.88
C THR A 58 16.20 -4.38 8.69
N VAL A 59 15.60 -4.01 7.56
CA VAL A 59 16.30 -3.68 6.31
C VAL A 59 16.29 -2.19 5.96
N PHE A 60 15.59 -1.36 6.74
CA PHE A 60 15.45 0.06 6.48
C PHE A 60 15.28 0.85 7.77
N LEU A 61 16.03 1.94 7.91
CA LEU A 61 15.89 2.89 9.00
C LEU A 61 15.29 4.18 8.44
N TYR A 62 14.04 4.45 8.82
CA TYR A 62 13.34 5.66 8.43
C TYR A 62 13.57 6.79 9.42
N ARG A 63 14.06 7.94 8.95
CA ARG A 63 14.13 9.17 9.75
C ARG A 63 12.87 9.98 9.53
N LYS A 64 12.12 10.24 10.62
CA LYS A 64 11.07 11.26 10.64
C LYS A 64 11.68 12.65 10.82
N TRP A 65 11.17 13.62 10.06
CA TRP A 65 11.62 15.02 10.14
C TRP A 65 10.65 15.91 10.92
N GLY A 66 9.84 15.33 11.81
CA GLY A 66 8.93 16.07 12.69
C GLY A 66 7.99 17.01 11.92
N ALA A 67 7.80 18.23 12.43
CA ALA A 67 6.81 19.19 11.94
C ALA A 67 6.98 19.63 10.47
N ILE A 68 8.17 19.46 9.87
CA ILE A 68 8.39 19.82 8.45
C ILE A 68 7.98 18.71 7.48
N GLN A 69 7.70 17.51 7.99
CA GLN A 69 7.34 16.37 7.15
C GLN A 69 5.91 16.51 6.62
N THR A 70 5.72 16.39 5.31
CA THR A 70 4.41 16.53 4.66
C THR A 70 3.36 15.57 5.23
N THR A 71 3.76 14.35 5.61
CA THR A 71 2.84 13.34 6.15
C THR A 71 2.33 13.64 7.56
N GLU A 72 2.93 14.61 8.25
CA GLU A 72 2.50 15.07 9.59
C GLU A 72 1.49 16.25 9.48
N LYS A 73 1.21 16.76 8.28
CA LYS A 73 0.21 17.81 8.07
C LYS A 73 -1.22 17.24 8.21
N PRO A 74 -2.15 17.93 8.90
CA PRO A 74 -3.54 17.47 9.01
C PRO A 74 -4.23 17.22 7.65
N SER A 75 -3.90 18.03 6.63
CA SER A 75 -4.40 17.85 5.27
C SER A 75 -3.97 16.51 4.65
N TYR A 76 -2.79 16.00 5.01
CA TYR A 76 -2.32 14.69 4.55
C TYR A 76 -3.16 13.57 5.14
N ALA A 77 -3.49 13.64 6.43
CA ALA A 77 -4.34 12.64 7.09
C ALA A 77 -5.74 12.58 6.47
N ALA A 78 -6.35 13.75 6.19
CA ALA A 78 -7.66 13.83 5.53
C ALA A 78 -7.64 13.23 4.12
N LEU A 79 -6.64 13.59 3.30
CA LEU A 79 -6.47 12.99 1.98
C LEU A 79 -6.28 11.46 2.10
N ARG A 80 -5.45 11.01 3.04
CA ARG A 80 -5.15 9.58 3.22
C ARG A 80 -6.40 8.79 3.59
N ALA A 81 -7.27 9.34 4.44
CA ALA A 81 -8.55 8.73 4.77
C ALA A 81 -9.48 8.61 3.55
N TYR A 82 -9.43 9.59 2.64
CA TYR A 82 -10.21 9.57 1.40
C TYR A 82 -9.70 8.54 0.37
N TRP A 83 -8.38 8.45 0.15
CA TRP A 83 -7.82 7.62 -0.93
C TRP A 83 -7.74 6.12 -0.60
N ARG A 84 -7.63 5.74 0.67
CA ARG A 84 -7.47 4.33 1.06
C ARG A 84 -8.68 3.44 0.73
N PRO A 85 -9.94 3.85 0.93
CA PRO A 85 -11.09 3.08 0.46
C PRO A 85 -11.09 2.85 -1.06
N LEU A 86 -10.66 3.85 -1.85
CA LEU A 86 -10.52 3.69 -3.30
C LEU A 86 -9.44 2.66 -3.65
N ALA A 87 -8.30 2.69 -2.95
CA ALA A 87 -7.23 1.70 -3.11
C ALA A 87 -7.73 0.26 -2.87
N ILE A 88 -8.47 0.04 -1.78
CA ILE A 88 -9.04 -1.27 -1.44
C ILE A 88 -10.04 -1.71 -2.50
N LYS A 89 -10.95 -0.82 -2.92
CA LYS A 89 -11.94 -1.12 -3.97
C LYS A 89 -11.26 -1.51 -5.29
N ARG A 90 -10.21 -0.78 -5.69
CA ARG A 90 -9.41 -1.11 -6.89
C ARG A 90 -8.75 -2.47 -6.77
N ALA A 91 -8.15 -2.80 -5.63
CA ALA A 91 -7.53 -4.10 -5.40
C ALA A 91 -8.54 -5.25 -5.44
N ALA A 92 -9.75 -5.05 -4.91
CA ALA A 92 -10.82 -6.05 -5.00
C ALA A 92 -11.27 -6.29 -6.46
N GLN A 93 -11.40 -5.22 -7.25
CA GLN A 93 -11.70 -5.34 -8.70
C GLN A 93 -10.61 -6.07 -9.45
N LEU A 94 -9.34 -5.77 -9.14
CA LEU A 94 -8.19 -6.45 -9.71
C LEU A 94 -8.20 -7.95 -9.37
N ALA A 95 -8.46 -8.31 -8.12
CA ALA A 95 -8.57 -9.70 -7.70
C ALA A 95 -9.70 -10.45 -8.43
N ALA A 96 -10.82 -9.78 -8.69
CA ALA A 96 -11.94 -10.35 -9.42
C ALA A 96 -11.67 -10.54 -10.92
N HIS A 97 -10.76 -9.74 -11.51
CA HIS A 97 -10.41 -9.86 -12.93
C HIS A 97 -9.48 -11.05 -13.22
N TYR A 98 -8.64 -11.42 -12.26
CA TYR A 98 -7.64 -12.49 -12.40
C TYR A 98 -8.06 -13.83 -11.77
N ARG A 99 -9.29 -13.94 -11.28
CA ARG A 99 -9.91 -15.18 -10.80
C ARG A 99 -10.90 -15.68 -11.84
#